data_AF-A0A535ESZ2-F1
#
_entry.id   AF-A0A535ESZ2-F1
#
_cell.length_a   1.000
_cell.length_b   1.000
_cell.length_c   1.000
_cell.angle_alpha   90.00
_cell.angle_beta   90.00
_cell.angle_gamma   90.00
#
_symmetry.space_group_name_H-M   'P 1'
#
loop_
_entity.id
_entity.type
_entity.pdbx_description
1 polymer ?
#
loop_
_entity_poly.entity_id
_entity_poly.type
_entity_poly.pdbx_seq_one_letter_code
_entity_poly.pdbx_strand_id
1 'polypeptide(L)'
;MPDAGLAQAGEVVSRIQGLLREHNAVTRQPIELELSFGLAEWQPGQDYDALFQVADRNLYRDKRRHNARRARAAGRLGGSKPPSHSSSLPATRST
;
A
#
# COMPACT_ATOMS: atom_id res chain seq x y z
N MET A 1 17.35 8.01 -14.68
CA MET A 1 18.50 8.48 -13.91
C MET A 1 19.72 8.03 -14.70
N PRO A 2 20.51 8.95 -15.28
CA PRO A 2 21.64 8.57 -16.11
C PRO A 2 22.64 7.75 -15.28
N ASP A 3 23.29 6.78 -15.92
CA ASP A 3 24.34 5.92 -15.33
C ASP A 3 23.93 5.09 -14.10
N ALA A 4 22.62 4.93 -13.88
CA ALA A 4 22.06 4.20 -12.74
C ALA A 4 21.37 2.91 -13.20
N GLY A 5 21.79 1.79 -12.62
CA GLY A 5 21.11 0.51 -12.77
C GLY A 5 19.97 0.33 -11.76
N LEU A 6 19.30 -0.82 -11.82
CA LEU A 6 18.20 -1.16 -10.90
C LEU A 6 18.61 -1.12 -9.42
N ALA A 7 19.87 -1.49 -9.10
CA ALA A 7 20.36 -1.50 -7.73
C ALA A 7 20.37 -0.08 -7.13
N GLN A 8 20.98 0.88 -7.83
CA GLN A 8 21.04 2.28 -7.41
C GLN A 8 19.63 2.89 -7.34
N ALA A 9 18.77 2.58 -8.32
CA ALA A 9 17.38 3.01 -8.29
C ALA A 9 16.62 2.46 -7.07
N GLY A 10 16.88 1.21 -6.68
CA GLY A 10 16.32 0.56 -5.49
C GLY A 10 16.76 1.22 -4.18
N GLU A 11 18.01 1.65 -4.09
CA GLU A 11 18.50 2.43 -2.94
C GLU A 11 17.79 3.78 -2.82
N VAL A 12 17.60 4.48 -3.94
CA VAL A 12 16.86 5.75 -3.97
C VAL A 12 15.42 5.55 -3.51
N VAL A 13 14.74 4.51 -4.00
CA VAL A 13 13.38 4.16 -3.54
C VAL A 13 13.35 3.89 -2.03
N SER A 14 14.30 3.12 -1.53
CA SER A 14 14.39 2.78 -0.10
C SER A 14 14.57 4.03 0.76
N ARG A 15 15.40 4.99 0.30
CA ARG A 15 15.61 6.27 0.97
C ARG A 15 14.34 7.13 0.96
N ILE A 16 13.66 7.25 -0.17
CA ILE A 16 12.40 8.01 -0.27
C ILE A 16 11.33 7.41 0.66
N GLN A 17 11.22 6.09 0.70
CA GLN A 17 10.28 5.42 1.60
C GLN A 17 10.62 5.65 3.08
N GLY A 18 11.91 5.69 3.44
CA GLY A 18 12.34 6.04 4.80
C GLY A 18 11.92 7.45 5.19
N LEU A 19 12.26 8.43 4.35
CA LEU A 19 11.90 9.83 4.57
C LEU A 19 10.39 10.05 4.63
N LEU A 20 9.61 9.33 3.82
CA LEU A 20 8.15 9.43 3.85
C LEU A 20 7.56 8.85 5.15
N ARG A 21 8.13 7.76 5.68
CA ARG A 21 7.73 7.20 6.98
C ARG A 21 8.02 8.18 8.11
N GLU A 22 9.20 8.80 8.09
CA GLU A 22 9.57 9.84 9.05
C GLU A 22 8.63 11.04 8.94
N HIS A 23 8.33 11.48 7.71
CA HIS A 23 7.41 12.57 7.46
C HIS A 23 6.03 12.27 8.07
N ASN A 24 5.42 11.13 7.75
CA ASN A 24 4.12 10.72 8.30
C ASN A 24 4.11 10.63 9.83
N ALA A 25 5.23 10.29 10.47
CA ALA A 25 5.33 10.23 11.92
C ALA A 25 5.42 11.62 12.57
N VAL A 26 6.08 12.57 11.91
CA VAL A 26 6.31 13.93 12.43
C VAL A 26 5.12 14.84 12.12
N THR A 27 4.65 14.81 10.88
CA THR A 27 3.49 15.59 10.46
C THR A 27 2.26 14.80 10.90
N ARG A 28 1.58 15.27 11.96
CA ARG A 28 0.29 14.73 12.42
C ARG A 28 -0.85 15.02 11.42
N GLN A 29 -0.59 14.79 10.13
CA GLN A 29 -1.55 14.94 9.07
C GLN A 29 -2.65 13.89 9.23
N PRO A 30 -3.89 14.22 8.86
CA PRO A 30 -5.02 13.30 9.00
C PRO A 30 -4.93 12.07 8.07
N ILE A 31 -3.97 12.04 7.14
CA ILE A 31 -3.82 10.98 6.15
C ILE A 31 -2.35 10.59 6.05
N GLU A 32 -2.05 9.31 6.22
CA GLU A 32 -0.71 8.77 5.94
C GLU A 32 -0.47 8.72 4.43
N LEU A 33 0.64 9.33 4.00
CA LEU A 33 1.06 9.31 2.60
C LEU A 33 1.85 8.04 2.31
N GLU A 34 1.60 7.44 1.15
CA GLU A 34 2.34 6.29 0.69
C GLU A 34 2.57 6.38 -0.83
N LEU A 35 3.72 5.89 -1.29
CA LEU A 35 4.14 5.96 -2.70
C LEU A 35 4.39 4.56 -3.29
N SER A 36 4.07 4.42 -4.57
CA SER A 36 4.39 3.23 -5.37
C SER A 36 5.36 3.57 -6.49
N PHE A 37 6.26 2.64 -6.80
CA PHE A 37 7.37 2.87 -7.74
C PHE A 37 7.40 1.81 -8.84
N GLY A 38 7.63 2.28 -10.08
CA GLY A 38 7.94 1.44 -11.22
C GLY A 38 9.39 1.61 -11.61
N LEU A 39 10.24 0.64 -11.26
CA LEU A 39 11.65 0.68 -11.63
C LEU A 39 11.88 -0.08 -12.94
N ALA A 40 12.68 0.51 -13.81
CA ALA A 40 13.19 -0.12 -15.02
C ALA A 40 14.60 0.43 -15.29
N GLU A 41 15.45 -0.41 -15.85
CA GLU A 41 16.80 -0.04 -16.26
C GLU A 41 16.88 -0.06 -17.78
N TRP A 42 17.43 1.02 -18.32
CA TRP A 42 17.63 1.17 -19.75
C TRP A 42 18.82 0.33 -20.21
N GLN A 43 18.67 -0.35 -21.33
CA GLN A 43 19.72 -1.13 -21.97
C GLN A 43 20.19 -0.44 -23.27
N PRO A 44 21.48 -0.56 -23.64
CA PRO A 44 21.96 -0.02 -24.91
C PRO A 44 21.15 -0.50 -26.11
N GLY A 45 20.68 0.45 -26.93
CA GLY A 45 19.84 0.17 -28.10
C GLY A 45 18.37 -0.10 -27.78
N GLN A 46 17.95 -0.02 -26.51
CA GLN A 46 16.56 -0.14 -26.12
C GLN A 46 15.77 1.11 -26.51
N ASP A 47 14.61 0.86 -27.13
CA ASP A 47 13.60 1.87 -27.38
C ASP A 47 13.01 2.44 -26.08
N TYR A 48 12.82 3.75 -26.02
CA TYR A 48 12.32 4.43 -24.83
C TYR A 48 10.88 4.05 -24.50
N ASP A 49 10.02 3.82 -25.49
CA ASP A 49 8.64 3.40 -25.22
C ASP A 49 8.62 2.03 -24.55
N ALA A 50 9.46 1.10 -25.02
CA ALA A 50 9.64 -0.19 -24.37
C ALA A 50 10.15 -0.07 -22.92
N LEU A 51 11.05 0.87 -22.63
CA LEU A 51 11.50 1.15 -21.26
C LEU A 51 10.36 1.65 -20.37
N PHE A 52 9.58 2.63 -20.84
CA PHE A 52 8.46 3.18 -20.09
C PHE A 52 7.37 2.14 -19.83
N GLN A 53 7.07 1.29 -20.80
CA GLN A 53 6.11 0.19 -20.62
C GLN A 53 6.56 -0.79 -19.51
N VAL A 54 7.85 -1.06 -19.40
CA VAL A 54 8.40 -1.90 -18.32
C VAL A 54 8.23 -1.21 -16.96
N ALA A 55 8.57 0.07 -16.88
CA ALA A 55 8.41 0.87 -15.67
C ALA A 55 6.93 0.91 -15.23
N ASP A 56 6.01 1.19 -16.14
CA ASP A 56 4.57 1.26 -15.88
C ASP A 56 3.98 -0.07 -15.41
N ARG A 57 4.38 -1.18 -16.05
CA ARG A 57 3.97 -2.51 -15.60
C ARG A 57 4.45 -2.80 -14.18
N ASN A 58 5.69 -2.44 -13.86
CA ASN A 58 6.25 -2.62 -12.53
C ASN A 58 5.54 -1.71 -11.50
N LEU A 59 5.23 -0.46 -11.86
CA LEU A 59 4.44 0.46 -11.05
C LEU A 59 3.05 -0.10 -10.76
N TYR A 60 2.38 -0.63 -11.79
CA TYR A 60 1.05 -1.20 -11.64
C TYR A 60 1.06 -2.41 -10.70
N ARG A 61 2.06 -3.29 -10.82
CA ARG A 61 2.25 -4.41 -9.90
C ARG A 61 2.42 -3.93 -8.46
N ASP A 62 3.21 -2.89 -8.24
CA ASP A 62 3.42 -2.33 -6.90
C ASP A 62 2.15 -1.70 -6.33
N LYS A 63 1.43 -0.89 -7.12
CA LYS A 63 0.11 -0.34 -6.77
C LYS A 63 -0.87 -1.43 -6.36
N ARG A 64 -0.94 -2.54 -7.12
CA ARG A 64 -1.81 -3.69 -6.83
C ARG A 64 -1.46 -4.34 -5.49
N ARG A 65 -0.17 -4.55 -5.21
CA ARG A 65 0.32 -5.09 -3.93
C ARG A 65 -0.05 -4.17 -2.76
N HIS A 66 0.13 -2.88 -2.94
CA HIS A 66 -0.21 -1.87 -1.95
C HIS A 66 -1.72 -1.87 -1.64
N ASN A 67 -2.56 -1.80 -2.67
CA ASN A 67 -4.02 -1.84 -2.50
C ASN A 67 -4.47 -3.12 -1.78
N ALA A 68 -3.87 -4.26 -2.12
CA ALA A 68 -4.14 -5.52 -1.42
C ALA A 68 -3.74 -5.47 0.06
N ARG A 69 -2.58 -4.86 0.40
CA ARG A 69 -2.16 -4.66 1.79
C ARG A 69 -3.16 -3.77 2.56
N ARG A 70 -3.61 -2.66 1.95
CA ARG A 70 -4.61 -1.76 2.55
C ARG A 70 -5.96 -2.44 2.77
N ALA A 71 -6.45 -3.17 1.77
CA ALA A 71 -7.69 -3.93 1.89
C ALA A 71 -7.64 -4.95 3.03
N ARG A 72 -6.50 -5.64 3.20
CA ARG A 72 -6.29 -6.56 4.34
C ARG A 72 -6.24 -5.84 5.68
N ALA A 73 -5.60 -4.67 5.75
CA ALA A 73 -5.55 -3.87 6.97
C ALA A 73 -6.95 -3.38 7.38
N ALA A 74 -7.74 -2.88 6.40
CA ALA A 74 -9.12 -2.48 6.63
C ALA A 74 -10.01 -3.67 7.06
N GLY A 75 -9.86 -4.84 6.42
CA GLY A 75 -10.59 -6.06 6.79
C GLY A 75 -10.26 -6.59 8.19
N ARG A 76 -9.03 -6.36 8.69
CA ARG A 76 -8.66 -6.68 10.09
C ARG A 76 -9.32 -5.75 11.11
N LEU A 77 -9.62 -4.51 10.74
CA LEU A 77 -10.29 -3.53 11.61
C LEU A 77 -11.82 -3.70 11.64
N GLY A 78 -12.41 -4.37 10.65
CA GLY A 78 -13.86 -4.66 10.58
C GLY A 78 -14.30 -5.95 11.27
N GLY A 79 -13.41 -6.63 12.01
CA GLY A 79 -13.65 -7.94 12.63
C GLY A 79 -14.14 -7.92 14.09
N SER A 80 -14.66 -6.80 14.61
CA SER A 80 -15.30 -6.79 15.93
C SER A 80 -16.68 -7.45 15.85
N LYS A 81 -16.80 -8.61 16.48
CA LYS A 81 -18.06 -9.33 16.75
C LYS A 81 -19.14 -8.33 17.24
N PRO A 82 -20.36 -8.33 16.68
CA PRO A 82 -21.42 -7.45 17.19
C PRO A 82 -21.76 -7.83 18.63
N PRO A 83 -22.17 -6.87 19.49
CA PRO A 83 -22.54 -7.16 20.86
C PRO A 83 -23.70 -8.16 20.87
N SER A 84 -23.49 -9.29 21.53
CA SER A 84 -24.54 -10.25 21.83
C SER A 84 -25.53 -9.59 22.78
N HIS A 85 -26.58 -8.98 22.25
CA HIS A 85 -27.75 -8.64 23.04
C HIS A 85 -28.49 -9.95 23.34
N SER A 86 -28.23 -10.51 24.53
CA SER A 86 -29.07 -11.52 25.14
C SER A 86 -30.40 -10.86 25.48
N SER A 87 -31.39 -10.97 24.59
CA SER A 87 -32.78 -10.63 24.91
C SER A 87 -33.39 -11.79 25.71
N SER A 88 -33.27 -11.75 27.02
CA SER A 88 -34.10 -12.54 27.93
C SER A 88 -35.47 -11.87 28.02
N LEU A 89 -36.45 -12.38 27.28
CA LEU A 89 -37.87 -12.11 27.50
C LEU A 89 -38.34 -12.94 28.71
N PRO A 90 -39.05 -12.36 29.69
CA PRO A 90 -39.67 -13.14 30.75
C PRO A 90 -40.92 -13.86 30.20
N ALA A 91 -40.98 -15.17 30.43
CA ALA A 91 -42.18 -15.96 30.16
C ALA A 91 -43.30 -15.54 31.12
N THR A 92 -44.32 -14.85 30.61
CA THR A 92 -45.61 -14.72 31.29
C THR A 92 -46.34 -16.05 31.18
N ARG A 93 -46.66 -16.67 32.32
CA ARG A 93 -47.53 -17.84 32.39
C ARG A 93 -48.84 -17.39 33.01
N SER A 94 -49.88 -17.32 32.18
CA SER A 94 -51.28 -17.20 32.59
C SER A 94 -51.82 -18.57 32.96
N THR A 95 -52.36 -18.71 34.17
CA THR A 95 -53.63 -19.38 34.53
C THR A 95 -53.79 -19.26 36.04
#